data_AF-A0A0Q4B9Q7-F1
#
_entry.id   AF-A0A0Q4B9Q7-F1
#
_cell.length_a   1.000
_cell.length_b   1.000
_cell.length_c   1.000
_cell.angle_alpha   90.00
_cell.angle_beta   90.00
_cell.angle_gamma   90.00
#
_symmetry.space_group_name_H-M   'P 1'
#
loop_
_entity.id
_entity.type
_entity.pdbx_description
1 polymer ?
#
loop_
_entity_poly.entity_id
_entity_poly.type
_entity_poly.pdbx_seq_one_letter_code
_entity_poly.pdbx_strand_id
1 'polypeptide(L)' 'MGEQEEVVAELMKLPSVSEKCCIGMYLLGIRSIDDLKGKEPDDLYAALQQRKDFYAEPCMHKMLKIAVGMAEKGIVRK' A
#
# COMPACT_ATOMS: atom_id res chain seq x y z
N MET A 1 1.48 16.58 13.33
CA MET A 1 1.12 15.45 12.46
C MET A 1 2.40 14.92 11.87
N GLY A 2 2.64 13.62 11.98
CA GLY A 2 3.88 13.00 11.47
C GLY A 2 3.73 12.62 10.01
N GLU A 3 4.83 12.68 9.25
CA GLU A 3 4.88 12.37 7.81
C GLU A 3 4.21 11.02 7.46
N GLN A 4 4.34 10.02 8.33
CA GLN A 4 3.66 8.72 8.17
C GLN A 4 2.14 8.84 8.10
N GLU A 5 1.55 9.69 8.94
CA GLU A 5 0.09 9.83 9.06
C GLU A 5 -0.49 10.47 7.79
N GLU A 6 0.22 11.44 7.21
CA GLU A 6 -0.14 12.08 5.94
C GLU A 6 -0.04 11.10 4.78
N VAL A 7 1.04 10.32 4.71
CA VAL A 7 1.20 9.27 3.69
C VAL A 7 0.12 8.20 3.83
N VAL A 8 -0.14 7.73 5.05
CA VAL A 8 -1.17 6.70 5.29
C VAL A 8 -2.57 7.24 4.93
N ALA A 9 -2.86 8.49 5.26
CA ALA A 9 -4.12 9.14 4.89
C ALA A 9 -4.28 9.28 3.36
N GLU A 10 -3.20 9.61 2.65
CA GLU A 10 -3.16 9.62 1.19
C GLU A 10 -3.42 8.22 0.62
N LEU A 11 -2.69 7.20 1.08
CA LEU A 11 -2.84 5.82 0.62
C LEU A 11 -4.23 5.25 0.94
N MET A 12 -4.86 5.66 2.06
CA MET A 12 -6.23 5.29 2.41
C MET A 12 -7.30 5.84 1.45
N LYS A 13 -6.96 6.79 0.56
CA LYS A 13 -7.85 7.18 -0.55
C LYS A 13 -8.05 6.07 -1.56
N LEU A 14 -7.20 5.04 -1.58
CA LEU A 14 -7.41 3.88 -2.42
C LEU A 14 -8.58 3.05 -1.87
N PRO A 15 -9.57 2.67 -2.70
CA PRO A 15 -10.60 1.74 -2.28
C PRO A 15 -9.96 0.39 -1.92
N SER A 16 -10.53 -0.28 -0.92
CA SER A 16 -10.16 -1.66 -0.54
C SER A 16 -8.78 -1.85 0.11
N VAL A 17 -8.04 -0.79 0.46
CA VAL A 17 -6.89 -0.89 1.36
C VAL A 17 -7.27 -0.55 2.79
N SER A 18 -6.74 -1.32 3.73
CA SER A 18 -6.83 -1.02 5.16
C SER A 18 -5.62 -0.21 5.63
N GLU A 19 -5.75 0.45 6.78
CA GLU A 19 -4.67 1.21 7.42
C GLU A 19 -3.39 0.38 7.56
N LYS A 20 -3.49 -0.89 7.96
CA LYS A 20 -2.33 -1.81 8.04
C LYS A 20 -1.60 -1.96 6.69
N CYS A 21 -2.33 -2.08 5.58
CA CYS A 21 -1.71 -2.13 4.25
C CYS A 21 -0.95 -0.84 3.95
N CYS A 22 -1.54 0.31 4.31
CA CYS A 22 -0.91 1.61 4.10
C CYS A 22 0.34 1.77 4.95
N ILE A 23 0.34 1.29 6.20
CA ILE A 23 1.52 1.24 7.06
C ILE A 23 2.58 0.32 6.45
N GLY A 24 2.19 -0.85 5.94
CA GLY A 24 3.09 -1.76 5.23
C GLY A 24 3.74 -1.08 4.02
N MET A 25 2.96 -0.40 3.19
CA MET A 25 3.45 0.38 2.05
C MET A 25 4.42 1.48 2.51
N TYR A 26 4.08 2.24 3.56
CA TYR A 26 4.96 3.25 4.12
C TYR A 26 6.30 2.66 4.59
N LEU A 27 6.25 1.50 5.26
CA LEU A 27 7.44 0.78 5.68
C LEU A 27 8.30 0.39 4.48
N LEU A 28 7.69 -0.08 3.39
CA LEU A 28 8.40 -0.38 2.13
C LEU A 28 9.03 0.85 1.45
N GLY A 29 8.75 2.06 1.93
CA GLY A 29 9.27 3.31 1.38
C GLY A 29 8.29 4.03 0.45
N ILE A 30 7.07 3.52 0.30
CA ILE A 30 6.03 4.14 -0.53
C ILE A 30 5.50 5.36 0.21
N ARG A 31 5.72 6.54 -0.37
CA ARG A 31 5.27 7.81 0.19
C ARG A 31 4.03 8.38 -0.47
N SER A 32 3.58 7.81 -1.58
CA SER A 32 2.44 8.32 -2.34
C SER A 32 1.81 7.23 -3.20
N ILE A 33 0.56 7.47 -3.62
CA ILE A 33 -0.15 6.59 -4.57
C ILE A 33 0.59 6.49 -5.91
N ASP A 34 1.30 7.54 -6.30
CA ASP A 34 2.11 7.52 -7.52
C ASP A 34 3.27 6.52 -7.45
N ASP A 35 3.85 6.32 -6.26
CA ASP A 35 4.95 5.38 -6.02
C ASP A 35 4.49 3.91 -6.11
N LEU A 36 3.18 3.67 -5.97
CA LEU A 36 2.56 2.36 -6.26
C LEU A 36 2.43 2.09 -7.77
N LYS A 37 2.46 3.12 -8.64
CA LYS A 37 2.30 2.92 -10.08
C LYS A 37 3.54 2.23 -10.64
N GLY A 38 3.33 1.17 -11.41
CA GLY A 38 4.43 0.37 -11.97
C GLY A 38 5.17 -0.52 -10.95
N LYS A 39 4.71 -0.60 -9.69
CA LYS A 39 5.19 -1.61 -8.74
C LYS A 39 4.40 -2.89 -8.91
N GLU A 40 5.05 -4.04 -8.71
CA GLU A 40 4.35 -5.32 -8.70
C GLU A 40 3.79 -5.63 -7.31
N PRO A 41 2.48 -5.90 -7.18
CA PRO A 41 1.86 -6.17 -5.88
C PRO A 41 2.33 -7.48 -5.25
N ASP A 42 2.77 -8.44 -6.07
CA ASP A 42 3.38 -9.70 -5.61
C ASP A 42 4.74 -9.40 -4.95
N ASP A 43 5.56 -8.53 -5.56
CA ASP A 43 6.86 -8.11 -5.03
C ASP A 43 6.71 -7.29 -3.74
N LEU A 44 5.75 -6.35 -3.70
CA LEU A 44 5.42 -5.60 -2.48
C LEU A 44 4.98 -6.53 -1.34
N TYR A 45 4.14 -7.52 -1.65
CA TYR A 45 3.68 -8.48 -0.65
C TYR A 45 4.82 -9.38 -0.16
N ALA A 46 5.66 -9.87 -1.07
CA ALA A 46 6.85 -10.65 -0.74
C ALA A 46 7.83 -9.85 0.12
N ALA A 47 8.07 -8.58 -0.22
CA ALA A 47 8.90 -7.68 0.57
C ALA A 47 8.32 -7.45 1.97
N LEU A 48 6.99 -7.29 2.09
CA LEU A 48 6.32 -7.19 3.39
C LEU A 48 6.41 -8.48 4.21
N GLN A 49 6.24 -9.65 3.58
CA GLN A 49 6.42 -10.94 4.26
C GLN A 49 7.85 -11.16 4.77
N GLN A 50 8.85 -10.62 4.08
CA GLN A 50 10.25 -10.74 4.50
C GLN A 50 10.58 -9.84 5.71
N ARG A 51 9.76 -8.83 6.01
CA ARG A 51 9.97 -7.99 7.19
C ARG A 51 9.52 -8.70 8.45
N LYS A 52 10.37 -8.66 9.48
CA LYS A 52 10.03 -9.19 10.81
C LYS A 52 9.16 -8.22 11.62
N ASP A 53 9.21 -6.94 11.29
CA ASP A 53 8.47 -5.86 11.96
C ASP A 53 7.02 -5.71 11.47
N PHE A 54 6.61 -6.49 10.46
CA PHE A 54 5.27 -6.40 9.88
C PHE A 54 4.73 -7.78 9.49
N TYR A 55 3.53 -8.12 9.96
CA TYR A 55 2.87 -9.37 9.59
C TYR A 55 1.96 -9.14 8.39
N ALA A 56 2.38 -9.62 7.22
CA ALA A 56 1.63 -9.51 5.98
C ALA A 56 0.56 -10.61 5.87
N GLU A 57 -0.69 -10.28 6.21
CA GLU A 57 -1.79 -11.25 6.14
C GLU A 57 -2.05 -11.68 4.68
N PRO A 58 -2.49 -12.94 4.43
CA PRO A 58 -2.76 -13.43 3.07
C PRO A 58 -3.84 -12.62 2.34
N CYS A 59 -4.77 -12.00 3.07
CA CYS A 59 -5.76 -11.08 2.51
C CYS A 59 -5.15 -9.77 1.98
N MET A 60 -4.02 -9.32 2.53
CA MET A 60 -3.33 -8.09 2.11
C MET A 60 -2.78 -8.21 0.70
N HIS A 61 -2.37 -9.40 0.26
CA HIS A 61 -1.88 -9.60 -1.11
C HIS A 61 -2.95 -9.21 -2.15
N LYS A 62 -4.20 -9.61 -1.92
CA LYS A 62 -5.31 -9.27 -2.81
C LYS A 62 -5.65 -7.78 -2.74
N MET A 63 -5.56 -7.17 -1.55
CA MET A 63 -5.74 -5.73 -1.38
C MET A 63 -4.64 -4.95 -2.10
N LEU A 64 -3.37 -5.35 -1.99
CA LEU A 64 -2.24 -4.75 -2.71
C LEU A 64 -2.43 -4.82 -4.21
N LYS A 65 -2.88 -5.98 -4.75
CA LYS A 65 -3.22 -6.13 -6.17
C LYS A 65 -4.27 -5.13 -6.63
N ILE A 66 -5.33 -4.96 -5.84
CA ILE A 66 -6.39 -3.99 -6.14
C ILE A 66 -5.84 -2.56 -6.03
N ALA A 67 -5.07 -2.26 -4.99
CA ALA A 67 -4.50 -0.94 -4.71
C ALA A 67 -3.58 -0.47 -5.84
N VAL A 68 -2.63 -1.32 -6.26
CA VAL A 68 -1.72 -1.05 -7.38
C VAL A 68 -2.53 -0.88 -8.67
N GLY A 69 -3.43 -1.82 -8.98
CA GLY A 69 -4.24 -1.73 -10.20
C GLY A 69 -5.16 -0.49 -10.24
N MET A 70 -5.62 0.00 -9.09
CA MET A 70 -6.37 1.25 -8.98
C MET A 70 -5.47 2.48 -9.09
N ALA A 71 -4.29 2.45 -8.45
CA ALA A 71 -3.28 3.50 -8.56
C ALA A 71 -2.81 3.68 -10.01
N GLU A 72 -2.55 2.59 -10.73
CA GLU A 72 -2.18 2.59 -12.15
C GLU A 72 -3.30 3.16 -13.03
N LYS A 73 -4.56 2.84 -12.72
CA LYS A 73 -5.73 3.40 -13.42
C LYS A 73 -6.08 4.83 -12.99
N GLY A 74 -5.41 5.39 -11.99
CA GLY A 74 -5.72 6.70 -11.43
C GLY A 74 -7.07 6.75 -10.70
N ILE A 75 -7.59 5.61 -10.24
CA ILE A 75 -8.87 5.51 -9.53
C ILE A 75 -8.60 5.68 -8.04
N VAL A 76 -8.84 6.89 -7.53
CA VAL A 76 -8.75 7.22 -6.11
C VAL A 76 -10.11 7.72 -5.61
N ARG A 77 -10.52 7.34 -4.39
CA ARG A 77 -11.69 7.96 -3.76
C ARG A 77 -11.35 9.41 -3.47
N LYS A 78 -12.23 10.30 -3.92
CA LYS A 78 -12.15 11.74 -3.69
C LYS A 78 -12.68 12.09 -2.31
#